data_AF-A0A7V8YFG4-F1
#
_entry.id   AF-A0A7V8YFG4-F1
#
_cell.length_a   1.000
_cell.length_b   1.000
_cell.length_c   1.000
_cell.angle_alpha   90.00
_cell.angle_beta   90.00
_cell.angle_gamma   90.00
#
_symmetry.space_group_name_H-M   'P 1'
#
loop_
_entity.id
_entity.type
_entity.pdbx_description
1 polymer ?
#
loop_
_entity_poly.entity_id
_entity_poly.type
_entity_poly.pdbx_seq_one_letter_code
_entity_poly.pdbx_strand_id
1 'polypeptide(L)'
;MSNSRFFFGCRFASGLLLLAGGCAADEVEGEVDAEQRDGVWVFTYAEQPTYGYDALGGGRAAVVDDCLRMGDAVVVWHDQHLSTVDDVIARVQDGEALDLVVGGGGLSLAEGATADDIPAAVSAHCSTSAIWFSSDSGITVEEGITVEEGIT
;
A
#
# COMPACT_ATOMS: atom_id res chain seq x y z
N MET A 1 -38.45 19.09 13.30
CA MET A 1 -38.28 17.91 14.17
C MET A 1 -36.79 17.65 14.26
N SER A 2 -36.18 17.88 15.43
CA SER A 2 -34.73 17.77 15.64
C SER A 2 -34.51 16.96 16.92
N ASN A 3 -33.82 15.84 16.78
CA ASN A 3 -33.37 14.85 17.78
C ASN A 3 -31.97 14.45 17.26
N SER A 4 -30.91 14.20 18.03
CA SER A 4 -30.72 14.03 19.46
C SER A 4 -29.22 14.19 19.77
N ARG A 5 -28.94 14.38 21.06
CA ARG A 5 -27.65 14.65 21.70
C ARG A 5 -26.71 13.43 21.69
N PHE A 6 -25.40 13.65 21.52
CA PHE A 6 -24.36 12.76 22.04
C PHE A 6 -23.57 13.49 23.12
N PHE A 7 -23.61 12.91 24.32
CA PHE A 7 -22.77 13.29 25.46
C PHE A 7 -21.37 12.73 25.23
N PHE A 8 -20.35 13.59 25.18
CA PHE A 8 -18.98 13.17 25.46
C PHE A 8 -18.50 13.90 26.70
N GLY A 9 -18.41 13.15 27.80
CA GLY A 9 -17.97 13.65 29.10
C GLY A 9 -16.47 13.91 29.07
N CYS A 10 -16.07 15.15 28.78
CA CYS A 10 -14.73 15.63 29.07
C CYS A 10 -14.66 15.93 30.59
N ARG A 11 -14.01 15.05 31.36
CA ARG A 11 -13.80 15.25 32.79
C ARG A 11 -12.70 16.30 32.96
N PHE A 12 -13.08 17.58 33.01
CA PHE A 12 -12.17 18.70 33.28
C PHE A 12 -11.72 18.69 34.75
N ALA A 13 -10.53 18.19 35.01
CA ALA A 13 -9.78 18.60 36.21
C ALA A 13 -9.37 20.06 35.99
N SER A 14 -9.89 20.95 36.84
CA SER A 14 -9.58 22.38 36.85
C SER A 14 -8.12 22.59 37.30
N GLY A 15 -7.21 22.54 36.34
CA GLY A 15 -5.81 22.89 36.48
C GLY A 15 -5.46 23.95 35.44
N LEU A 16 -5.37 25.19 35.90
CA LEU A 16 -5.00 26.38 35.17
C LEU A 16 -3.65 26.19 34.43
N LEU A 17 -3.67 26.05 33.10
CA LEU A 17 -2.52 26.36 32.23
C LEU A 17 -3.01 26.68 30.81
N LEU A 18 -2.97 27.98 30.49
CA LEU A 18 -3.08 28.53 29.16
C LEU A 18 -1.93 27.98 28.29
N LEU A 19 -2.21 27.00 27.46
CA LEU A 19 -1.52 26.82 26.19
C LEU A 19 -2.58 26.55 25.12
N ALA A 20 -2.87 27.61 24.36
CA ALA A 20 -3.37 27.44 23.01
C ALA A 20 -2.38 26.54 22.26
N GLY A 21 -2.87 25.42 21.78
CA GLY A 21 -2.11 24.43 21.06
C GLY A 21 -3.09 23.41 20.57
N GLY A 22 -3.86 23.77 19.54
CA GLY A 22 -4.61 22.79 18.80
C GLY A 22 -3.61 21.74 18.32
N CYS A 23 -3.83 20.48 18.68
CA CYS A 23 -3.37 19.38 17.86
C CYS A 23 -4.26 19.39 16.62
N ALA A 24 -4.01 20.35 15.73
CA ALA A 24 -4.20 20.12 14.31
C ALA A 24 -3.23 18.97 13.99
N ALA A 25 -3.76 17.77 13.81
CA ALA A 25 -3.07 16.84 12.95
C ALA A 25 -3.18 17.48 11.57
N ASP A 26 -2.10 18.15 11.17
CA ASP A 26 -1.83 18.49 9.78
C ASP A 26 -1.66 17.14 9.07
N GLU A 27 -2.78 16.50 8.74
CA GLU A 27 -2.79 15.40 7.79
C GLU A 27 -2.47 16.05 6.45
N VAL A 28 -1.18 16.07 6.13
CA VAL A 28 -0.77 16.21 4.73
C VAL A 28 -1.33 14.95 4.08
N GLU A 29 -2.57 15.02 3.57
CA GLU A 29 -3.18 13.96 2.78
C GLU A 29 -2.18 13.62 1.67
N GLY A 30 -1.47 12.51 1.87
CA GLY A 30 -0.57 11.99 0.87
C GLY A 30 -1.40 11.47 -0.29
N GLU A 31 -0.89 11.60 -1.50
CA GLU A 31 -1.47 10.96 -2.69
C GLU A 31 -1.58 9.42 -2.54
N VAL A 32 -0.84 8.87 -1.57
CA VAL A 32 -0.84 7.45 -1.21
C VAL A 32 -1.19 7.26 0.26
N ASP A 33 -2.23 6.46 0.50
CA ASP A 33 -2.62 5.96 1.81
C ASP A 33 -1.88 4.68 2.16
N ALA A 34 -1.65 4.44 3.46
CA ALA A 34 -1.10 3.21 3.98
C ALA A 34 -2.07 2.56 4.97
N GLU A 35 -2.38 1.29 4.75
CA GLU A 35 -3.21 0.49 5.65
C GLU A 35 -2.61 -0.90 5.86
N GLN A 36 -2.87 -1.50 7.02
CA GLN A 36 -2.44 -2.87 7.32
C GLN A 36 -3.61 -3.83 7.13
N ARG A 37 -3.38 -4.89 6.33
CA ARG A 37 -4.34 -5.95 6.02
C ARG A 37 -3.72 -7.31 6.31
N ASP A 38 -4.31 -8.08 7.22
CA ASP A 38 -3.79 -9.37 7.69
C ASP A 38 -2.28 -9.36 8.04
N GLY A 39 -1.85 -8.27 8.69
CA GLY A 39 -0.45 -8.05 9.09
C GLY A 39 0.45 -7.51 8.00
N VAL A 40 -0.03 -7.37 6.76
CA VAL A 40 0.72 -6.87 5.60
C VAL A 40 0.37 -5.41 5.32
N TRP A 41 1.38 -4.59 5.09
CA TRP A 41 1.24 -3.22 4.62
C TRP A 41 0.81 -3.18 3.16
N VAL A 42 -0.31 -2.50 2.94
CA VAL A 42 -0.91 -2.21 1.64
C VAL A 42 -0.93 -0.70 1.46
N PHE A 43 -0.54 -0.25 0.27
CA PHE A 43 -0.53 1.16 -0.08
C PHE A 43 -1.50 1.40 -1.20
N THR A 44 -2.34 2.42 -1.09
CA THR A 44 -3.37 2.71 -2.07
C THR A 44 -3.36 4.16 -2.52
N TYR A 45 -3.90 4.41 -3.71
CA TYR A 45 -4.24 5.74 -4.17
C TYR A 45 -5.63 5.72 -4.84
N ALA A 46 -6.33 6.84 -4.78
CA ALA A 46 -7.63 7.01 -5.43
C ALA A 46 -7.52 7.78 -6.77
N GLU A 47 -6.65 8.78 -6.83
CA GLU A 47 -6.37 9.55 -8.05
C GLU A 47 -4.93 9.26 -8.51
N GLN A 48 -4.74 9.00 -9.81
CA GLN A 48 -3.46 8.54 -10.32
C GLN A 48 -2.34 9.55 -10.04
N PRO A 49 -1.22 9.10 -9.45
CA PRO A 49 -0.03 9.91 -9.28
C PRO A 49 0.43 10.53 -10.58
N THR A 50 1.02 11.72 -10.47
CA THR A 50 1.61 12.45 -11.63
C THR A 50 2.65 11.60 -12.40
N TYR A 51 3.17 10.54 -11.79
CA TYR A 51 4.17 9.63 -12.33
C TYR A 51 3.61 8.32 -12.92
N GLY A 52 2.28 8.21 -13.08
CA GLY A 52 1.63 7.07 -13.72
C GLY A 52 1.92 6.99 -15.21
N TYR A 53 2.91 6.17 -15.59
CA TYR A 53 3.11 5.78 -16.99
C TYR A 53 2.30 4.51 -17.30
N ASP A 54 1.74 4.39 -18.49
CA ASP A 54 1.06 3.17 -18.93
C ASP A 54 2.09 2.13 -19.42
N ALA A 55 2.55 1.29 -18.53
CA ALA A 55 3.38 0.13 -18.81
C ALA A 55 2.75 -1.16 -18.24
N LEU A 56 3.36 -2.30 -18.55
CA LEU A 56 3.07 -3.57 -17.91
C LEU A 56 4.29 -3.96 -17.06
N GLY A 57 4.05 -4.18 -15.78
CA GLY A 57 5.03 -4.72 -14.84
C GLY A 57 4.59 -6.11 -14.42
N GLY A 58 5.55 -6.96 -14.09
CA GLY A 58 5.23 -8.29 -13.58
C GLY A 58 6.33 -8.89 -12.74
N GLY A 59 5.93 -9.77 -11.84
CA GLY A 59 6.86 -10.47 -10.96
C GLY A 59 6.14 -11.35 -9.94
N ARG A 60 6.95 -12.17 -9.26
CA ARG A 60 6.48 -13.03 -8.17
C ARG A 60 5.96 -12.18 -7.02
N ALA A 61 4.74 -12.44 -6.58
CA ALA A 61 4.20 -11.87 -5.35
C ALA A 61 4.92 -12.46 -4.15
N ALA A 62 5.29 -11.61 -3.19
CA ALA A 62 5.85 -12.04 -1.93
C ALA A 62 5.51 -11.05 -0.82
N VAL A 63 5.32 -11.55 0.41
CA VAL A 63 5.30 -10.71 1.61
C VAL A 63 6.72 -10.74 2.19
N VAL A 64 7.38 -9.58 2.19
CA VAL A 64 8.75 -9.42 2.70
C VAL A 64 8.76 -8.28 3.69
N ASP A 65 9.16 -8.56 4.94
CA ASP A 65 9.15 -7.60 6.05
C ASP A 65 7.77 -6.92 6.18
N ASP A 66 6.71 -7.73 6.18
CA ASP A 66 5.31 -7.31 6.25
C ASP A 66 4.86 -6.42 5.07
N CYS A 67 5.59 -6.38 3.95
CA CYS A 67 5.22 -5.60 2.77
C CYS A 67 4.90 -6.49 1.58
N LEU A 68 3.75 -6.26 0.93
CA LEU A 68 3.42 -6.95 -0.31
C LEU A 68 4.27 -6.38 -1.47
N ARG A 69 5.03 -7.26 -2.10
CA ARG A 69 5.95 -6.94 -3.19
C ARG A 69 5.64 -7.75 -4.44
N MET A 70 5.99 -7.18 -5.59
CA MET A 70 6.05 -7.83 -6.89
C MET A 70 7.50 -7.75 -7.38
N GLY A 71 8.21 -8.87 -7.32
CA GLY A 71 9.68 -8.85 -7.46
C GLY A 71 10.32 -7.98 -6.38
N ASP A 72 11.15 -7.02 -6.77
CA ASP A 72 11.82 -6.09 -5.84
C ASP A 72 10.99 -4.82 -5.53
N ALA A 73 9.85 -4.62 -6.21
CA ALA A 73 9.03 -3.42 -6.07
C ALA A 73 7.91 -3.62 -5.04
N VAL A 74 7.68 -2.60 -4.21
CA VAL A 74 6.43 -2.50 -3.43
C VAL A 74 5.33 -2.02 -4.37
N VAL A 75 4.19 -2.71 -4.36
CA VAL A 75 3.05 -2.32 -5.21
C VAL A 75 2.19 -1.32 -4.47
N VAL A 76 1.92 -0.18 -5.11
CA VAL A 76 0.94 0.82 -4.69
C VAL A 76 -0.29 0.64 -5.57
N TRP A 77 -1.41 0.28 -4.95
CA TRP A 77 -2.60 -0.18 -5.63
C TRP A 77 -3.57 0.97 -5.91
N HIS A 78 -4.27 0.91 -7.03
CA HIS A 78 -5.47 1.71 -7.18
C HIS A 78 -6.53 1.14 -6.21
N ASP A 79 -7.17 2.01 -5.44
CA ASP A 79 -8.14 1.64 -4.38
C ASP A 79 -9.27 0.68 -4.84
N GLN A 80 -9.66 0.72 -6.12
CA GLN A 80 -10.65 -0.20 -6.69
C GLN A 80 -10.22 -1.67 -6.71
N HIS A 81 -8.92 -1.96 -6.59
CA HIS A 81 -8.37 -3.31 -6.62
C HIS A 81 -8.21 -3.95 -5.24
N LEU A 82 -8.66 -3.28 -4.17
CA LEU A 82 -8.45 -3.72 -2.79
C LEU A 82 -8.92 -5.17 -2.52
N SER A 83 -10.04 -5.59 -3.11
CA SER A 83 -10.49 -6.99 -2.96
C SER A 83 -9.53 -8.01 -3.59
N THR A 84 -8.85 -7.63 -4.67
CA THR A 84 -7.82 -8.47 -5.31
C THR A 84 -6.56 -8.50 -4.44
N VAL A 85 -6.22 -7.39 -3.80
CA VAL A 85 -5.09 -7.33 -2.85
C VAL A 85 -5.31 -8.30 -1.69
N ASP A 86 -6.52 -8.33 -1.11
CA ASP A 86 -6.87 -9.24 -0.02
C ASP A 86 -6.69 -10.71 -0.43
N ASP A 87 -7.14 -11.09 -1.62
CA ASP A 87 -6.97 -12.45 -2.16
C ASP A 87 -5.49 -12.81 -2.37
N VAL A 88 -4.71 -11.88 -2.94
CA VAL A 88 -3.27 -12.08 -3.14
C VAL A 88 -2.54 -12.25 -1.81
N ILE A 89 -2.85 -11.43 -0.80
CA ILE A 89 -2.25 -11.54 0.53
C ILE A 89 -2.53 -12.91 1.13
N ALA A 90 -3.79 -13.33 1.15
CA ALA A 90 -4.19 -14.61 1.72
C ALA A 90 -3.44 -15.77 1.05
N ARG A 91 -3.42 -15.81 -0.27
CA ARG A 91 -2.77 -16.88 -1.04
C ARG A 91 -1.25 -16.90 -0.89
N VAL A 92 -0.59 -15.74 -0.89
CA VAL A 92 0.86 -15.66 -0.64
C VAL A 92 1.19 -16.12 0.78
N GLN A 93 0.39 -15.73 1.78
CA GLN A 93 0.56 -16.17 3.17
C GLN A 93 0.31 -17.68 3.35
N ASP A 94 -0.58 -18.26 2.56
CA ASP A 94 -0.82 -19.71 2.48
C ASP A 94 0.32 -20.48 1.75
N GLY A 95 1.32 -19.76 1.24
CA GLY A 95 2.51 -20.31 0.61
C GLY A 95 2.37 -20.58 -0.88
N GLU A 96 1.32 -20.04 -1.52
CA GLU A 96 1.17 -20.14 -2.97
C GLU A 96 2.18 -19.26 -3.70
N ALA A 97 2.71 -19.80 -4.80
CA ALA A 97 3.54 -19.03 -5.72
C ALA A 97 2.65 -18.30 -6.72
N LEU A 98 2.45 -16.99 -6.54
CA LEU A 98 1.65 -16.17 -7.47
C LEU A 98 2.55 -15.27 -8.30
N ASP A 99 2.31 -15.23 -9.61
CA ASP A 99 2.86 -14.21 -10.49
C ASP A 99 1.81 -13.11 -10.71
N LEU A 100 2.21 -11.87 -10.50
CA LEU A 100 1.36 -10.71 -10.75
C LEU A 100 1.78 -10.07 -12.07
N VAL A 101 0.79 -9.70 -12.88
CA VAL A 101 0.96 -8.81 -14.01
C VAL A 101 0.09 -7.59 -13.76
N VAL A 102 0.73 -6.45 -13.53
CA VAL A 102 0.10 -5.22 -13.07
C VAL A 102 0.29 -4.15 -14.14
N GLY A 103 -0.81 -3.64 -14.69
CA GLY A 103 -0.76 -2.45 -15.53
C GLY A 103 -0.38 -1.22 -14.72
N GLY A 104 0.20 -0.20 -15.35
CA GLY A 104 0.61 1.05 -14.70
C GLY A 104 2.10 1.30 -14.78
N GLY A 105 2.67 2.01 -13.80
CA GLY A 105 4.00 2.62 -13.93
C GLY A 105 4.88 2.37 -12.72
N GLY A 106 6.16 2.12 -12.95
CA GLY A 106 7.15 1.94 -11.90
C GLY A 106 8.16 3.07 -11.83
N LEU A 107 8.72 3.27 -10.64
CA LEU A 107 9.95 4.04 -10.46
C LEU A 107 10.92 3.26 -9.60
N SER A 108 12.21 3.39 -9.89
CA SER A 108 13.27 2.74 -9.13
C SER A 108 14.50 3.64 -9.01
N LEU A 109 15.20 3.52 -7.89
CA LEU A 109 16.45 4.24 -7.68
C LEU A 109 17.52 3.81 -8.69
N ALA A 110 17.46 2.57 -9.17
CA ALA A 110 18.37 2.04 -10.19
C ALA A 110 18.15 2.70 -11.58
N GLU A 111 16.93 3.16 -11.86
CA GLU A 111 16.55 3.82 -13.11
C GLU A 111 16.61 5.35 -13.03
N GLY A 112 17.13 5.88 -11.92
CA GLY A 112 17.39 7.31 -11.75
C GLY A 112 16.38 8.07 -10.89
N ALA A 113 15.41 7.38 -10.29
CA ALA A 113 14.58 7.99 -9.25
C ALA A 113 15.44 8.31 -8.00
N THR A 114 14.96 9.26 -7.21
CA THR A 114 15.53 9.63 -5.92
C THR A 114 14.68 9.08 -4.78
N ALA A 115 15.24 9.04 -3.57
CA ALA A 115 14.48 8.59 -2.39
C ALA A 115 13.26 9.49 -2.12
N ASP A 116 13.32 10.76 -2.49
CA ASP A 116 12.22 11.73 -2.33
C ASP A 116 11.07 11.49 -3.32
N ASP A 117 11.30 10.70 -4.39
CA ASP A 117 10.26 10.32 -5.35
C ASP A 117 9.41 9.13 -4.86
N ILE A 118 9.86 8.42 -3.81
CA ILE A 118 9.09 7.34 -3.19
C ILE A 118 8.11 7.95 -2.18
N PRO A 119 6.80 7.65 -2.26
CA PRO A 119 5.82 8.19 -1.33
C PRO A 119 6.21 7.94 0.12
N ALA A 120 6.10 8.99 0.95
CA ALA A 120 6.50 8.94 2.35
C ALA A 120 5.79 7.80 3.10
N ALA A 121 4.51 7.57 2.81
CA ALA A 121 3.71 6.47 3.33
C ALA A 121 4.36 5.10 3.08
N VAL A 122 4.89 4.86 1.88
CA VAL A 122 5.62 3.62 1.55
C VAL A 122 6.91 3.54 2.35
N SER A 123 7.73 4.60 2.30
CA SER A 123 9.06 4.59 2.94
C SER A 123 9.02 4.48 4.47
N ALA A 124 7.90 4.89 5.09
CA ALA A 124 7.70 4.80 6.55
C ALA A 124 7.50 3.36 7.04
N HIS A 125 7.04 2.47 6.17
CA HIS A 125 6.65 1.10 6.53
C HIS A 125 7.49 0.03 5.81
N CYS A 126 7.93 0.31 4.58
CA CYS A 126 8.62 -0.63 3.72
C CYS A 126 9.98 -0.10 3.27
N SER A 127 11.04 -0.84 3.58
CA SER A 127 12.36 -0.58 3.00
C SER A 127 12.38 -1.04 1.54
N THR A 128 12.31 -0.10 0.59
CA THR A 128 12.32 -0.40 -0.84
C THR A 128 13.17 0.60 -1.64
N SER A 129 13.69 0.13 -2.77
CA SER A 129 14.35 0.95 -3.80
C SER A 129 13.54 1.03 -5.10
N ALA A 130 12.36 0.40 -5.13
CA ALA A 130 11.47 0.39 -6.29
C ALA A 130 10.01 0.32 -5.84
N ILE A 131 9.14 1.02 -6.57
CA ILE A 131 7.69 0.95 -6.38
C ILE A 131 7.00 0.81 -7.73
N TRP A 132 5.82 0.18 -7.72
CA TRP A 132 4.97 0.01 -8.89
C TRP A 132 3.56 0.51 -8.60
N PHE A 133 3.09 1.50 -9.32
CA PHE A 133 1.73 2.02 -9.23
C PHE A 133 0.81 1.25 -10.18
N SER A 134 -0.18 0.54 -9.65
CA SER A 134 -1.14 -0.20 -10.48
C SER A 134 -2.15 0.73 -11.14
N SER A 135 -2.34 0.67 -12.46
CA SER A 135 -3.39 1.43 -13.13
C SER A 135 -4.81 0.95 -12.76
N ASP A 136 -5.81 1.74 -13.14
CA ASP A 136 -7.22 1.34 -13.09
C ASP A 136 -7.55 0.16 -14.03
N SER A 137 -6.70 -0.03 -15.05
CA SER A 137 -6.94 -0.87 -16.21
C SER A 137 -6.81 -2.37 -15.93
N GLY A 138 -6.29 -2.75 -14.76
CA GLY A 138 -6.45 -4.09 -14.18
C GLY A 138 -5.15 -4.77 -13.74
N ILE A 139 -5.34 -5.81 -12.93
CA ILE A 139 -4.31 -6.72 -12.42
C ILE A 139 -4.68 -8.13 -12.87
N THR A 140 -3.69 -8.86 -13.37
CA THR A 140 -3.81 -10.30 -13.62
C THR A 140 -3.01 -11.05 -12.57
N VAL A 141 -3.64 -12.02 -11.92
CA VAL A 141 -2.99 -12.95 -10.98
C VAL A 141 -2.88 -14.29 -11.68
N GLU A 142 -1.65 -14.75 -11.87
CA GLU A 142 -1.32 -16.01 -12.52
C GLU A 142 -0.75 -16.98 -11.48
N GLU A 143 -1.18 -18.24 -11.54
CA GLU A 143 -0.62 -19.28 -10.67
C GLU A 143 0.76 -19.67 -11.18
N GLY A 144 1.79 -19.47 -10.37
CA GLY A 144 3.14 -19.90 -10.67
C GLY A 144 3.22 -21.41 -10.68
N ILE A 145 3.80 -22.00 -11.72
CA ILE A 145 4.05 -23.44 -11.78
C ILE A 145 5.10 -23.79 -10.72
N THR A 146 4.70 -24.46 -9.65
CA THR A 146 5.63 -25.17 -8.76
C THR A 146 6.19 -26.34 -9.55
N VAL A 147 7.43 -26.22 -10.04
CA VAL A 147 8.15 -27.38 -10.56
C VAL A 147 8.49 -28.24 -9.34
N GLU A 148 7.63 -29.19 -9.00
CA GLU A 148 8.02 -30.29 -8.12
C GLU A 148 9.18 -31.02 -8.83
N GLU A 149 10.41 -30.78 -8.39
CA GLU A 149 11.56 -31.58 -8.82
C GLU A 149 11.36 -33.02 -8.33
N GLY A 150 10.61 -33.80 -9.11
CA GLY A 150 10.56 -35.25 -9.00
C GLY A 150 11.91 -35.80 -9.42
N ILE A 151 12.83 -35.94 -8.48
CA ILE A 151 14.05 -36.73 -8.67
C ILE A 151 13.83 -38.09 -8.01
N THR A 152 13.62 -39.07 -8.89
CA THR A 152 13.66 -40.53 -8.71
C THR A 152 14.75 -41.04 -7.78
#